data_AF-A0A090S1V2-F1
#
_entry.id   AF-A0A090S1V2-F1
#
_cell.length_a   1.000
_cell.length_b   1.000
_cell.length_c   1.000
_cell.angle_alpha   90.00
_cell.angle_beta   90.00
_cell.angle_gamma   90.00
#
_symmetry.space_group_name_H-M   'P 1'
#
loop_
_entity.id
_entity.type
_entity.pdbx_description
1 polymer ?
#
loop_
_entity_poly.entity_id
_entity_poly.type
_entity_poly.pdbx_seq_one_letter_code
_entity_poly.pdbx_strand_id
1 'polypeptide(L)'
;MRVLKFGGSSLADADRFLRAADIIANNAQQEDLAVVLSAPGKTTNKLVAVIETALKNNEVELQISELETSFNELFSDIKKVLPNIDSTDFDNQVKTSLFQLHQFVHGIRLLGTCPDHVNARIISKGERISIQLMKAVLVAKGQAADLIDPVKYLFAKGDHLEAMVDVEVSTQNFQANPLAEGVVHIMPGFTAGNAKGELVTLGRNGSDYSAAVLAACLRADCCEIWTDVDGVYNCDPRLVDDARLLKSLSYQEAMELSYFGASVLHPKTIAPIAQFHIPCLIKNSFNPQGAGTLIGQDTGEDNLPIKGITTLSNLIMVNVSGPGMKGMVGMASRVFGAMSSAGVSIVLITQSSSEYSISFCIEEEDKLEAERALSEAFELELKNGLLEPVEFMDDVAIVTLVGDGMRTSRGVASQFFSSLAEVNVNIVAIAQGSSERAISAVIPEDKISEAIKACHENLFNSKHFLDVFVVGVGGVGGELVDQIQRQQAKLAEKGIVIRVCGLANSKGVLLDGNGLPLEQWRDRMGDVSERFTVAGLAALVQRNHIINQCWLIVRLAKTSRINTLNS
;
A
#
# COMPACT_ATOMS: atom_id res chain seq x y z
N MET A 1 6.97 -19.60 20.10
CA MET A 1 5.56 -19.50 19.68
C MET A 1 5.42 -18.44 18.59
N ARG A 2 4.68 -18.73 17.52
CA ARG A 2 4.42 -17.79 16.43
C ARG A 2 2.95 -17.42 16.31
N VAL A 3 2.70 -16.22 15.80
CA VAL A 3 1.35 -15.72 15.53
C VAL A 3 1.18 -15.57 14.02
N LEU A 4 0.19 -16.24 13.43
CA LEU A 4 -0.10 -16.19 12.00
C LEU A 4 -1.42 -15.50 11.77
N LYS A 5 -1.46 -14.51 10.88
CA LYS A 5 -2.69 -13.85 10.46
C LYS A 5 -3.02 -14.22 9.02
N PHE A 6 -4.26 -14.59 8.75
CA PHE A 6 -4.77 -14.76 7.39
C PHE A 6 -5.81 -13.69 7.04
N GLY A 7 -5.56 -12.95 5.96
CA GLY A 7 -6.49 -11.96 5.43
C GLY A 7 -7.73 -12.57 4.77
N GLY A 8 -8.75 -11.75 4.54
CA GLY A 8 -9.99 -12.20 3.90
C GLY A 8 -9.78 -12.76 2.49
N SER A 9 -8.83 -12.22 1.72
CA SER A 9 -8.46 -12.75 0.40
C SER A 9 -7.83 -14.15 0.47
N SER A 10 -7.10 -14.46 1.53
CA SER A 10 -6.53 -15.79 1.82
C SER A 10 -7.55 -16.81 2.31
N LEU A 11 -8.78 -16.37 2.63
CA LEU A 11 -9.86 -17.21 3.14
C LEU A 11 -11.12 -17.16 2.24
N ALA A 12 -10.99 -16.63 1.02
CA ALA A 12 -12.14 -16.25 0.19
C ALA A 12 -12.93 -17.42 -0.40
N ASP A 13 -12.29 -18.57 -0.59
CA ASP A 13 -12.88 -19.78 -1.20
C ASP A 13 -12.30 -21.03 -0.52
N ALA A 14 -12.88 -22.20 -0.82
CA ALA A 14 -12.51 -23.46 -0.18
C ALA A 14 -11.04 -23.84 -0.40
N ASP A 15 -10.49 -23.63 -1.60
CA ASP A 15 -9.10 -23.97 -1.92
C ASP A 15 -8.13 -23.09 -1.11
N ARG A 16 -8.39 -21.79 -1.05
CA ARG A 16 -7.58 -20.85 -0.26
C ARG A 16 -7.70 -21.13 1.23
N PHE A 17 -8.91 -21.42 1.71
CA PHE A 17 -9.16 -21.73 3.10
C PHE A 17 -8.43 -23.02 3.54
N LEU A 18 -8.48 -24.06 2.71
CA LEU A 18 -7.75 -25.32 2.94
C LEU A 18 -6.24 -25.11 2.88
N ARG A 19 -5.74 -24.26 1.97
CA ARG A 19 -4.33 -23.90 1.92
C ARG A 19 -3.87 -23.17 3.18
N ALA A 20 -4.67 -22.24 3.71
CA ALA A 20 -4.40 -21.61 4.99
C ALA A 20 -4.36 -22.65 6.13
N ALA A 21 -5.30 -23.60 6.15
CA ALA A 21 -5.30 -24.70 7.11
C ALA A 21 -4.04 -25.59 7.00
N ASP A 22 -3.55 -25.86 5.79
CA ASP A 22 -2.32 -26.63 5.58
C ASP A 22 -1.08 -25.87 6.08
N ILE A 23 -1.01 -24.55 5.84
CA ILE A 23 0.06 -23.70 6.38
C ILE A 23 0.05 -23.75 7.91
N ILE A 24 -1.13 -23.60 8.52
CA ILE A 24 -1.31 -23.67 9.98
C ILE A 24 -0.85 -25.03 10.52
N ALA A 25 -1.35 -26.13 9.95
CA ALA A 25 -1.03 -27.48 10.39
C ALA A 25 0.47 -27.80 10.26
N ASN A 26 1.12 -27.36 9.18
CA ASN A 26 2.55 -27.56 8.98
C ASN A 26 3.41 -26.79 9.99
N ASN A 27 3.05 -25.55 10.32
CA ASN A 27 3.77 -24.77 11.35
C ASN A 27 3.54 -25.32 12.75
N ALA A 28 2.33 -25.80 13.05
CA ALA A 28 1.97 -26.39 14.34
C ALA A 28 2.76 -27.67 14.68
N GLN A 29 3.39 -28.32 13.69
CA GLN A 29 4.30 -29.46 13.93
C GLN A 29 5.69 -29.04 14.43
N GLN A 30 6.07 -27.77 14.23
CA GLN A 30 7.41 -27.27 14.54
C GLN A 30 7.43 -26.51 15.86
N GLU A 31 6.35 -25.79 16.18
CA GLU A 31 6.27 -24.91 17.36
C GLU A 31 4.83 -24.58 17.75
N ASP A 32 4.66 -24.01 18.94
CA ASP A 32 3.36 -23.52 19.39
C ASP A 32 2.86 -22.37 18.51
N LEU A 33 1.56 -22.40 18.22
CA LEU A 33 0.95 -21.56 17.21
C LEU A 33 -0.32 -20.88 17.71
N ALA A 34 -0.40 -19.56 17.50
CA ALA A 34 -1.66 -18.83 17.56
C ALA A 34 -1.99 -18.25 16.17
N VAL A 35 -3.27 -18.22 15.83
CA VAL A 35 -3.77 -17.87 14.50
C VAL A 35 -4.83 -16.80 14.63
N VAL A 36 -4.75 -15.76 13.81
CA VAL A 36 -5.76 -14.70 13.70
C VAL A 36 -6.41 -14.76 12.33
N LEU A 37 -7.73 -14.83 12.28
CA LEU A 37 -8.47 -14.91 11.00
C LEU A 37 -9.35 -13.68 10.79
N SER A 38 -9.29 -13.13 9.58
CA SER A 38 -10.30 -12.20 9.08
C SER A 38 -11.58 -12.92 8.65
N ALA A 39 -12.64 -12.16 8.40
CA ALA A 39 -13.82 -12.67 7.72
C ALA A 39 -13.47 -13.19 6.30
N PRO A 40 -14.11 -14.27 5.81
CA PRO A 40 -13.86 -14.81 4.47
C PRO A 40 -14.22 -13.79 3.37
N GLY A 41 -13.30 -13.57 2.42
CA GLY A 41 -13.54 -12.75 1.24
C GLY A 41 -14.01 -11.33 1.57
N LYS A 42 -15.16 -10.92 1.00
CA LYS A 42 -15.77 -9.59 1.19
C LYS A 42 -16.91 -9.59 2.22
N THR A 43 -16.92 -10.53 3.16
CA THR A 43 -18.01 -10.70 4.13
C THR A 43 -18.26 -9.45 4.97
N THR A 44 -17.21 -8.78 5.46
CA THR A 44 -17.36 -7.55 6.25
C THR A 44 -18.04 -6.43 5.44
N ASN A 45 -17.69 -6.26 4.17
CA ASN A 45 -18.34 -5.28 3.29
C ASN A 45 -19.82 -5.60 3.06
N LYS A 46 -20.16 -6.89 2.92
CA LYS A 46 -21.57 -7.33 2.83
C LYS A 46 -22.34 -7.01 4.12
N LEU A 47 -21.72 -7.21 5.29
CA LEU A 47 -22.33 -6.87 6.58
C LEU A 47 -22.54 -5.35 6.76
N VAL A 48 -21.58 -4.53 6.33
CA VAL A 48 -21.73 -3.07 6.29
C VAL A 48 -22.86 -2.65 5.35
N ALA A 49 -22.93 -3.24 4.15
CA ALA A 49 -23.99 -2.96 3.18
C ALA A 49 -25.40 -3.30 3.72
N VAL A 50 -25.53 -4.36 4.54
CA VAL A 50 -26.79 -4.68 5.24
C VAL A 50 -27.20 -3.55 6.19
N ILE A 51 -26.27 -2.96 6.93
CA ILE A 51 -26.54 -1.83 7.84
C ILE A 51 -27.00 -0.61 7.04
N GLU A 52 -26.27 -0.24 5.99
CA GLU A 52 -26.60 0.91 5.15
C GLU A 52 -27.96 0.76 4.47
N THR A 53 -28.28 -0.45 4.01
CA THR A 53 -29.56 -0.77 3.38
C THR A 53 -30.70 -0.71 4.39
N ALA A 54 -30.48 -1.22 5.62
CA ALA A 54 -31.44 -1.12 6.71
C ALA A 54 -31.73 0.34 7.10
N LEU A 55 -30.71 1.20 7.16
CA LEU A 55 -30.86 2.63 7.46
C LEU A 55 -31.68 3.38 6.40
N LYS A 56 -31.59 2.94 5.14
CA LYS A 56 -32.38 3.49 4.03
C LYS A 56 -33.81 2.95 3.96
N ASN A 57 -34.23 2.13 4.94
CA ASN A 57 -35.53 1.46 4.98
C ASN A 57 -35.83 0.56 3.76
N ASN A 58 -34.78 0.07 3.09
CA ASN A 58 -34.90 -0.86 1.97
C ASN A 58 -35.00 -2.32 2.46
N GLU A 59 -35.38 -3.23 1.55
CA GLU A 59 -35.38 -4.67 1.82
C GLU A 59 -33.94 -5.20 1.95
N VAL A 60 -33.67 -5.91 3.04
CA VAL A 60 -32.35 -6.44 3.43
C VAL A 60 -32.27 -7.96 3.32
N GLU A 61 -33.42 -8.61 3.14
CA GLU A 61 -33.60 -10.06 3.22
C GLU A 61 -32.75 -10.77 2.15
N LEU A 62 -32.64 -10.18 0.95
CA LEU A 62 -31.78 -10.71 -0.11
C LEU A 62 -30.30 -10.71 0.29
N GLN A 63 -29.80 -9.60 0.85
CA GLN A 63 -28.39 -9.48 1.26
C GLN A 63 -28.05 -10.46 2.40
N ILE A 64 -28.97 -10.65 3.35
CA ILE A 64 -28.80 -11.61 4.44
C ILE A 64 -28.81 -13.05 3.90
N SER A 65 -29.70 -13.35 2.95
CA SER A 65 -29.76 -14.67 2.29
C SER A 65 -28.50 -14.98 1.47
N GLU A 66 -27.95 -13.98 0.77
CA GLU A 66 -26.68 -14.11 0.04
C GLU A 66 -25.49 -14.36 0.99
N LEU A 67 -25.49 -13.71 2.17
CA LEU A 67 -24.50 -13.96 3.22
C LEU A 67 -24.57 -15.40 3.74
N GLU A 68 -25.77 -15.87 4.09
CA GLU A 68 -26.01 -17.25 4.52
C GLU A 68 -25.56 -18.26 3.46
N THR A 69 -25.96 -18.02 2.20
CA THR A 69 -25.60 -18.87 1.07
C THR A 69 -24.08 -18.93 0.91
N SER A 70 -23.38 -17.79 0.99
CA SER A 70 -21.92 -17.74 0.88
C SER A 70 -21.21 -18.60 1.94
N PHE A 71 -21.69 -18.59 3.20
CA PHE A 71 -21.10 -19.42 4.25
C PHE A 71 -21.39 -20.91 4.04
N ASN A 72 -22.60 -21.26 3.64
CA ASN A 72 -23.01 -22.64 3.40
C ASN A 72 -22.31 -23.24 2.18
N GLU A 73 -22.12 -22.46 1.10
CA GLU A 73 -21.35 -22.86 -0.08
C GLU A 73 -19.89 -23.12 0.27
N LEU A 74 -19.25 -22.19 1.01
CA LEU A 74 -17.87 -22.37 1.46
C LEU A 74 -17.71 -23.65 2.29
N PHE A 75 -18.61 -23.91 3.24
CA PHE A 75 -18.59 -25.14 4.03
C PHE A 75 -18.82 -26.38 3.18
N SER A 76 -19.78 -26.34 2.27
CA SER A 76 -20.12 -27.45 1.35
C SER A 76 -18.92 -27.83 0.49
N ASP A 77 -18.22 -26.84 -0.07
CA ASP A 77 -17.04 -27.05 -0.91
C ASP A 77 -15.86 -27.63 -0.11
N ILE A 78 -15.65 -27.16 1.12
CA ILE A 78 -14.65 -27.75 2.02
C ILE A 78 -15.02 -29.20 2.37
N LYS A 79 -16.30 -29.48 2.63
CA LYS A 79 -16.79 -30.83 2.96
C LYS A 79 -16.61 -31.82 1.80
N LYS A 80 -16.62 -31.36 0.54
CA LYS A 80 -16.28 -32.22 -0.61
C LYS A 80 -14.84 -32.73 -0.54
N VAL A 81 -13.92 -31.93 0.01
CA VAL A 81 -12.50 -32.29 0.16
C VAL A 81 -12.24 -33.01 1.49
N LEU A 82 -12.95 -32.65 2.55
CA LEU A 82 -12.86 -33.22 3.90
C LEU A 82 -14.22 -33.83 4.33
N PRO A 83 -14.55 -35.07 3.92
CA PRO A 83 -15.87 -35.65 4.18
C PRO A 83 -16.20 -35.85 5.66
N ASN A 84 -15.19 -35.96 6.52
CA ASN A 84 -15.31 -36.22 7.96
C ASN A 84 -15.40 -34.95 8.80
N ILE A 85 -15.51 -33.77 8.19
CA ILE A 85 -15.61 -32.51 8.93
C ILE A 85 -16.93 -32.44 9.72
N ASP A 86 -16.84 -32.12 11.01
CA ASP A 86 -18.00 -31.87 11.86
C ASP A 86 -18.57 -30.48 11.58
N SER A 87 -19.86 -30.42 11.25
CA SER A 87 -20.56 -29.16 10.98
C SER A 87 -21.23 -28.56 12.22
N THR A 88 -21.30 -29.28 13.34
CA THR A 88 -22.19 -28.94 14.46
C THR A 88 -21.95 -27.53 15.02
N ASP A 89 -20.71 -27.21 15.40
CA ASP A 89 -20.35 -25.91 15.97
C ASP A 89 -20.45 -24.77 14.93
N PHE A 90 -20.09 -25.06 13.68
CA PHE A 90 -20.19 -24.12 12.56
C PHE A 90 -21.66 -23.77 12.27
N ASP A 91 -22.53 -24.76 12.10
CA ASP A 91 -23.95 -24.59 11.81
C ASP A 91 -24.64 -23.81 12.94
N ASN A 92 -24.31 -24.12 14.19
CA ASN A 92 -24.82 -23.40 15.36
C ASN A 92 -24.36 -21.93 15.37
N GLN A 93 -23.09 -21.67 15.04
CA GLN A 93 -22.57 -20.31 14.96
C GLN A 93 -23.23 -19.51 13.83
N VAL A 94 -23.41 -20.09 12.64
CA VAL A 94 -24.09 -19.44 11.50
C VAL A 94 -25.52 -19.09 11.88
N LYS A 95 -26.30 -20.07 12.37
CA LYS A 95 -27.70 -19.86 12.79
C LYS A 95 -27.84 -18.77 13.85
N THR A 96 -27.00 -18.82 14.89
CA THR A 96 -27.03 -17.83 15.97
C THR A 96 -26.65 -16.43 15.45
N SER A 97 -25.65 -16.36 14.57
CA SER A 97 -25.16 -15.10 14.03
C SER A 97 -26.20 -14.42 13.14
N LEU A 98 -26.88 -15.21 12.27
CA LEU A 98 -27.95 -14.74 11.39
C LEU A 98 -29.21 -14.36 12.16
N PHE A 99 -29.61 -15.16 13.16
CA PHE A 99 -30.74 -14.82 14.02
C PHE A 99 -30.54 -13.46 14.70
N GLN A 100 -29.37 -13.23 15.30
CA GLN A 100 -29.03 -11.94 15.89
C GLN A 100 -28.94 -10.81 14.85
N LEU A 101 -28.44 -11.10 13.64
CA LEU A 101 -28.39 -10.12 12.55
C LEU A 101 -29.80 -9.63 12.20
N HIS A 102 -30.77 -10.55 12.04
CA HIS A 102 -32.17 -10.19 11.81
C HIS A 102 -32.74 -9.33 12.94
N GLN A 103 -32.44 -9.65 14.21
CA GLN A 103 -32.88 -8.85 15.35
C GLN A 103 -32.31 -7.43 15.32
N PHE A 104 -31.01 -7.26 15.03
CA PHE A 104 -30.41 -5.94 14.93
C PHE A 104 -30.96 -5.14 13.75
N VAL A 105 -31.09 -5.76 12.59
CA VAL A 105 -31.62 -5.09 11.40
C VAL A 105 -33.06 -4.65 11.62
N HIS A 106 -33.89 -5.46 12.27
CA HIS A 106 -35.23 -5.07 12.67
C HIS A 106 -35.20 -3.84 13.61
N GLY A 107 -34.32 -3.83 14.61
CA GLY A 107 -34.12 -2.69 15.50
C GLY A 107 -33.67 -1.42 14.77
N ILE A 108 -32.71 -1.53 13.85
CA ILE A 108 -32.20 -0.41 13.04
C ILE A 108 -33.32 0.20 12.20
N ARG A 109 -34.14 -0.63 11.56
CA ARG A 109 -35.30 -0.18 10.76
C ARG A 109 -36.35 0.52 11.62
N LEU A 110 -36.62 0.02 12.81
CA LEU A 110 -37.59 0.65 13.72
C LEU A 110 -37.11 2.00 14.26
N LEU A 111 -35.81 2.11 14.57
CA LEU A 111 -35.23 3.31 15.18
C LEU A 111 -34.71 4.33 14.16
N GLY A 112 -34.54 3.94 12.90
CA GLY A 112 -33.95 4.76 11.84
C GLY A 112 -32.48 5.12 12.07
N THR A 113 -31.80 4.44 13.00
CA THR A 113 -30.41 4.72 13.39
C THR A 113 -29.68 3.43 13.75
N CYS A 114 -28.35 3.41 13.57
CA CYS A 114 -27.50 2.30 13.96
C CYS A 114 -26.42 2.82 14.92
N PRO A 115 -26.58 2.61 16.25
CA PRO A 115 -25.54 2.98 17.20
C PRO A 115 -24.24 2.19 16.98
N ASP A 116 -23.10 2.80 17.25
CA ASP A 116 -21.78 2.21 16.98
C ASP A 116 -21.54 0.85 17.64
N HIS A 117 -22.00 0.68 18.89
CA HIS A 117 -21.90 -0.61 19.59
C HIS A 117 -22.75 -1.73 18.94
N VAL A 118 -23.83 -1.38 18.22
CA VAL A 118 -24.62 -2.34 17.43
C VAL A 118 -23.89 -2.64 16.12
N ASN A 119 -23.37 -1.61 15.47
CA ASN A 119 -22.58 -1.74 14.24
C ASN A 119 -21.39 -2.69 14.45
N ALA A 120 -20.57 -2.46 15.48
CA ALA A 120 -19.44 -3.31 15.88
C ALA A 120 -19.83 -4.79 16.02
N ARG A 121 -21.00 -5.10 16.60
CA ARG A 121 -21.51 -6.47 16.77
C ARG A 121 -22.03 -7.11 15.49
N ILE A 122 -22.43 -6.32 14.50
CA ILE A 122 -22.87 -6.81 13.19
C ILE A 122 -21.64 -7.14 12.35
N ILE A 123 -20.73 -6.18 12.18
CA ILE A 123 -19.59 -6.31 11.24
C ILE A 123 -18.58 -7.37 11.67
N SER A 124 -18.47 -7.67 12.97
CA SER A 124 -17.58 -8.71 13.52
C SER A 124 -18.08 -10.15 13.37
N LYS A 125 -19.30 -10.36 12.84
CA LYS A 125 -19.87 -11.72 12.69
C LYS A 125 -19.09 -12.59 11.72
N GLY A 126 -18.48 -11.98 10.70
CA GLY A 126 -17.72 -12.69 9.68
C GLY A 126 -16.53 -13.45 10.25
N GLU A 127 -15.71 -12.78 11.08
CA GLU A 127 -14.55 -13.38 11.75
C GLU A 127 -14.96 -14.53 12.68
N ARG A 128 -16.06 -14.37 13.41
CA ARG A 128 -16.57 -15.41 14.33
C ARG A 128 -17.01 -16.68 13.62
N ILE A 129 -17.58 -16.56 12.43
CA ILE A 129 -17.94 -17.73 11.60
C ILE A 129 -16.65 -18.34 11.02
N SER A 130 -15.70 -17.51 10.58
CA SER A 130 -14.41 -17.92 10.03
C SER A 130 -13.63 -18.84 10.97
N ILE A 131 -13.50 -18.46 12.25
CA ILE A 131 -12.74 -19.25 13.23
C ILE A 131 -13.38 -20.60 13.56
N GLN A 132 -14.72 -20.68 13.56
CA GLN A 132 -15.43 -21.94 13.82
C GLN A 132 -15.22 -22.92 12.67
N LEU A 133 -15.26 -22.41 11.43
CA LEU A 133 -14.94 -23.20 10.26
C LEU A 133 -13.50 -23.68 10.28
N MET A 134 -12.54 -22.81 10.60
CA MET A 134 -11.13 -23.20 10.67
C MET A 134 -10.86 -24.24 11.76
N LYS A 135 -11.48 -24.08 12.94
CA LYS A 135 -11.41 -25.09 14.00
C LYS A 135 -11.89 -26.46 13.51
N ALA A 136 -13.05 -26.51 12.86
CA ALA A 136 -13.59 -27.75 12.31
C ALA A 136 -12.65 -28.38 11.25
N VAL A 137 -12.06 -27.56 10.38
CA VAL A 137 -11.10 -28.02 9.37
C VAL A 137 -9.82 -28.58 10.01
N LEU A 138 -9.23 -27.90 10.99
CA LEU A 138 -8.01 -28.36 11.67
C LEU A 138 -8.26 -29.66 12.43
N VAL A 139 -9.38 -29.75 13.16
CA VAL A 139 -9.76 -30.99 13.87
C VAL A 139 -9.96 -32.14 12.90
N ALA A 140 -10.61 -31.91 11.75
CA ALA A 140 -10.77 -32.92 10.70
C ALA A 140 -9.43 -33.36 10.08
N LYS A 141 -8.41 -32.50 10.11
CA LYS A 141 -7.02 -32.80 9.70
C LYS A 141 -6.18 -33.43 10.83
N GLY A 142 -6.76 -33.70 11.99
CA GLY A 142 -6.08 -34.31 13.13
C GLY A 142 -5.27 -33.32 13.98
N GLN A 143 -5.42 -32.02 13.77
CA GLN A 143 -4.78 -30.98 14.57
C GLN A 143 -5.77 -30.46 15.64
N ALA A 144 -5.40 -30.59 16.92
CA ALA A 144 -6.20 -30.03 18.00
C ALA A 144 -6.19 -28.50 17.94
N ALA A 145 -7.36 -27.89 18.10
CA ALA A 145 -7.53 -26.44 18.01
C ALA A 145 -8.53 -25.91 19.05
N ASP A 146 -8.23 -24.76 19.63
CA ASP A 146 -9.09 -24.05 20.57
C ASP A 146 -9.29 -22.59 20.15
N LEU A 147 -10.32 -21.93 20.71
CA LEU A 147 -10.70 -20.57 20.33
C LEU A 147 -10.37 -19.56 21.44
N ILE A 148 -9.72 -18.47 21.05
CA ILE A 148 -9.53 -17.29 21.89
C ILE A 148 -10.70 -16.35 21.67
N ASP A 149 -11.31 -15.87 22.77
CA ASP A 149 -12.32 -14.81 22.74
C ASP A 149 -11.67 -13.45 23.01
N PRO A 150 -11.50 -12.57 22.00
CA PRO A 150 -10.81 -11.30 22.17
C PRO A 150 -11.50 -10.39 23.18
N VAL A 151 -12.82 -10.51 23.36
CA VAL A 151 -13.56 -9.69 24.32
C VAL A 151 -13.14 -9.97 25.75
N LYS A 152 -12.65 -11.19 26.03
CA LYS A 152 -12.17 -11.58 27.36
C LYS A 152 -10.69 -11.27 27.57
N TYR A 153 -9.88 -11.40 26.52
CA TYR A 153 -8.42 -11.30 26.62
C TYR A 153 -7.87 -9.92 26.26
N LEU A 154 -8.38 -9.30 25.20
CA LEU A 154 -7.90 -8.02 24.69
C LEU A 154 -8.71 -6.88 25.28
N PHE A 155 -8.08 -6.06 26.11
CA PHE A 155 -8.69 -4.88 26.71
C PHE A 155 -8.44 -3.64 25.86
N ALA A 156 -9.49 -2.99 25.38
CA ALA A 156 -9.42 -1.83 24.51
C ALA A 156 -10.10 -0.58 25.10
N LYS A 157 -9.57 0.59 24.74
CA LYS A 157 -10.08 1.93 25.10
C LYS A 157 -10.40 2.73 23.84
N GLY A 158 -11.36 3.65 23.94
CA GLY A 158 -11.78 4.51 22.83
C GLY A 158 -13.18 4.16 22.32
N ASP A 159 -13.49 4.65 21.12
CA ASP A 159 -14.80 4.50 20.48
C ASP A 159 -15.06 3.07 20.02
N HIS A 160 -16.34 2.68 19.91
CA HIS A 160 -16.72 1.29 19.61
C HIS A 160 -16.23 0.77 18.26
N LEU A 161 -15.92 1.65 17.30
CA LEU A 161 -15.51 1.27 15.95
C LEU A 161 -13.98 1.35 15.71
N GLU A 162 -13.27 2.15 16.50
CA GLU A 162 -11.88 2.57 16.30
C GLU A 162 -11.04 2.38 17.59
N ALA A 163 -11.38 1.37 18.41
CA ALA A 163 -10.76 1.19 19.72
C ALA A 163 -9.28 0.80 19.63
N MET A 164 -8.49 1.20 20.62
CA MET A 164 -7.07 0.86 20.76
C MET A 164 -6.86 -0.11 21.92
N VAL A 165 -6.10 -1.18 21.69
CA VAL A 165 -5.81 -2.19 22.71
C VAL A 165 -4.70 -1.71 23.64
N ASP A 166 -4.92 -1.86 24.95
CA ASP A 166 -3.93 -1.71 26.00
C ASP A 166 -3.18 -3.04 26.13
N VAL A 167 -1.97 -3.08 25.58
CA VAL A 167 -1.18 -4.32 25.47
C VAL A 167 -0.75 -4.82 26.84
N GLU A 168 -0.43 -3.92 27.77
CA GLU A 168 0.00 -4.27 29.12
C GLU A 168 -1.12 -4.96 29.91
N VAL A 169 -2.34 -4.39 29.90
CA VAL A 169 -3.51 -5.02 30.56
C VAL A 169 -3.87 -6.33 29.88
N SER A 170 -3.85 -6.37 28.55
CA SER A 170 -4.15 -7.59 27.78
C SER A 170 -3.13 -8.70 28.09
N THR A 171 -1.85 -8.37 28.24
CA THR A 171 -0.81 -9.31 28.65
C THR A 171 -1.10 -9.93 30.02
N GLN A 172 -1.58 -9.13 30.98
CA GLN A 172 -1.98 -9.63 32.31
C GLN A 172 -3.17 -10.60 32.22
N ASN A 173 -4.13 -10.36 31.32
CA ASN A 173 -5.25 -11.27 31.12
C ASN A 173 -4.80 -12.66 30.60
N PHE A 174 -3.85 -12.69 29.66
CA PHE A 174 -3.24 -13.94 29.17
C PHE A 174 -2.41 -14.65 30.24
N GLN A 175 -1.76 -13.91 31.15
CA GLN A 175 -1.05 -14.51 32.29
C GLN A 175 -2.02 -15.10 33.33
N ALA A 176 -3.15 -14.44 33.57
CA ALA A 176 -4.17 -14.90 34.51
C ALA A 176 -4.95 -16.11 34.00
N ASN A 177 -5.15 -16.20 32.68
CA ASN A 177 -5.82 -17.31 32.01
C ASN A 177 -4.92 -17.86 30.90
N PRO A 178 -3.92 -18.68 31.24
CA PRO A 178 -2.96 -19.19 30.26
C PRO A 178 -3.66 -20.08 29.22
N LEU A 179 -3.18 -19.97 27.99
CA LEU A 179 -3.64 -20.80 26.87
C LEU A 179 -3.17 -22.25 27.04
N ALA A 180 -3.98 -23.22 26.60
CA ALA A 180 -3.64 -24.64 26.69
C ALA A 180 -2.42 -25.01 25.81
N GLU A 181 -1.57 -25.91 26.29
CA GLU A 181 -0.41 -26.40 25.54
C GLU A 181 -0.81 -27.46 24.49
N GLY A 182 -0.02 -27.59 23.41
CA GLY A 182 -0.19 -28.64 22.40
C GLY A 182 -1.43 -28.50 21.50
N VAL A 183 -2.09 -27.35 21.50
CA VAL A 183 -3.23 -27.04 20.62
C VAL A 183 -2.97 -25.74 19.85
N VAL A 184 -3.54 -25.65 18.65
CA VAL A 184 -3.51 -24.41 17.86
C VAL A 184 -4.58 -23.46 18.40
N HIS A 185 -4.18 -22.26 18.79
CA HIS A 185 -5.13 -21.24 19.27
C HIS A 185 -5.63 -20.38 18.12
N ILE A 186 -6.93 -20.27 17.92
CA ILE A 186 -7.53 -19.48 16.84
C ILE A 186 -8.32 -18.32 17.43
N MET A 187 -8.01 -17.10 17.00
CA MET A 187 -8.63 -15.87 17.45
C MET A 187 -9.32 -15.16 16.28
N PRO A 188 -10.57 -14.66 16.45
CA PRO A 188 -11.16 -13.78 15.45
C PRO A 188 -10.40 -12.45 15.48
N GLY A 189 -9.97 -11.97 14.32
CA GLY A 189 -9.36 -10.65 14.21
C GLY A 189 -10.36 -9.53 14.46
N PHE A 190 -9.89 -8.28 14.33
CA PHE A 190 -10.72 -7.06 14.27
C PHE A 190 -11.49 -6.69 15.55
N THR A 191 -11.48 -7.53 16.59
CA THR A 191 -12.33 -7.37 17.78
C THR A 191 -11.53 -7.33 19.09
N ALA A 192 -12.08 -6.64 20.09
CA ALA A 192 -11.59 -6.61 21.47
C ALA A 192 -12.76 -6.30 22.44
N GLY A 193 -12.47 -6.27 23.75
CA GLY A 193 -13.42 -5.93 24.81
C GLY A 193 -13.12 -4.57 25.45
N ASN A 194 -14.15 -3.76 25.70
CA ASN A 194 -14.00 -2.51 26.47
C ASN A 194 -14.14 -2.75 28.00
N ALA A 195 -14.07 -1.68 28.79
CA ALA A 195 -14.20 -1.73 30.26
C ALA A 195 -15.55 -2.26 30.79
N LYS A 196 -16.58 -2.30 29.95
CA LYS A 196 -17.89 -2.87 30.28
C LYS A 196 -18.03 -4.34 29.83
N GLY A 197 -16.99 -4.91 29.22
CA GLY A 197 -17.05 -6.22 28.58
C GLY A 197 -17.86 -6.24 27.28
N GLU A 198 -18.09 -5.08 26.67
CA GLU A 198 -18.77 -4.98 25.37
C GLU A 198 -17.76 -5.17 24.25
N LEU A 199 -18.22 -5.77 23.15
CA LEU A 199 -17.43 -5.93 21.93
C LEU A 199 -17.20 -4.57 21.27
N VAL A 200 -15.94 -4.29 20.95
CA VAL A 200 -15.51 -3.15 20.12
C VAL A 200 -14.72 -3.66 18.93
N THR A 201 -14.69 -2.89 17.85
CA THR A 201 -13.81 -3.14 16.71
C THR A 201 -12.60 -2.24 16.73
N LEU A 202 -11.55 -2.68 16.04
CA LEU A 202 -10.23 -2.06 16.07
C LEU A 202 -9.95 -1.15 14.86
N GLY A 203 -10.99 -0.75 14.13
CA GLY A 203 -10.88 0.09 12.94
C GLY A 203 -10.21 -0.59 11.73
N ARG A 204 -9.74 0.24 10.81
CA ARG A 204 -9.11 -0.20 9.55
C ARG A 204 -7.92 -1.14 9.79
N ASN A 205 -7.85 -2.22 9.00
CA ASN A 205 -6.85 -3.28 9.14
C ASN A 205 -6.77 -3.91 10.54
N GLY A 206 -7.89 -3.87 11.28
CA GLY A 206 -7.92 -4.34 12.66
C GLY A 206 -7.59 -5.82 12.84
N SER A 207 -7.69 -6.67 11.81
CA SER A 207 -7.20 -8.06 11.89
C SER A 207 -5.67 -8.16 11.96
N ASP A 208 -4.94 -7.32 11.21
CA ASP A 208 -3.47 -7.28 11.29
C ASP A 208 -3.05 -6.74 12.66
N TYR A 209 -3.73 -5.68 13.13
CA TYR A 209 -3.50 -5.12 14.44
C TYR A 209 -3.81 -6.12 15.57
N SER A 210 -4.90 -6.91 15.47
CA SER A 210 -5.18 -8.01 16.39
C SER A 210 -4.04 -9.02 16.47
N ALA A 211 -3.41 -9.36 15.33
CA ALA A 211 -2.28 -10.29 15.30
C ALA A 211 -1.02 -9.69 15.93
N ALA A 212 -0.71 -8.41 15.63
CA ALA A 212 0.39 -7.69 16.26
C ALA A 212 0.23 -7.59 17.79
N VAL A 213 -0.98 -7.28 18.25
CA VAL A 213 -1.32 -7.20 19.68
C VAL A 213 -1.23 -8.58 20.33
N LEU A 214 -1.77 -9.62 19.70
CA LEU A 214 -1.68 -10.99 20.20
C LEU A 214 -0.22 -11.45 20.32
N ALA A 215 0.59 -11.18 19.29
CA ALA A 215 2.02 -11.46 19.30
C ALA A 215 2.73 -10.73 20.44
N ALA A 216 2.41 -9.45 20.64
CA ALA A 216 2.93 -8.67 21.75
C ALA A 216 2.54 -9.27 23.11
N CYS A 217 1.26 -9.59 23.32
CA CYS A 217 0.77 -10.14 24.59
C CYS A 217 1.40 -11.50 24.93
N LEU A 218 1.58 -12.35 23.93
CA LEU A 218 2.16 -13.69 24.10
C LEU A 218 3.69 -13.70 24.06
N ARG A 219 4.34 -12.55 23.84
CA ARG A 219 5.80 -12.44 23.60
C ARG A 219 6.25 -13.43 22.52
N ALA A 220 5.50 -13.46 21.43
CA ALA A 220 5.76 -14.36 20.31
C ALA A 220 7.11 -14.05 19.64
N ASP A 221 7.74 -15.09 19.11
CA ASP A 221 9.04 -14.99 18.44
C ASP A 221 8.93 -14.30 17.08
N CYS A 222 7.76 -14.40 16.43
CA CYS A 222 7.47 -13.79 15.14
C CYS A 222 5.96 -13.63 14.95
N CYS A 223 5.56 -12.53 14.31
CA CYS A 223 4.24 -12.33 13.73
C CYS A 223 4.30 -12.56 12.22
N GLU A 224 3.43 -13.37 11.65
CA GLU A 224 3.36 -13.58 10.20
C GLU A 224 2.04 -13.03 9.66
N ILE A 225 2.10 -12.21 8.63
CA ILE A 225 0.94 -11.65 7.96
C ILE A 225 0.83 -12.30 6.58
N TRP A 226 -0.11 -13.23 6.46
CA TRP A 226 -0.42 -13.95 5.23
C TRP A 226 -1.48 -13.20 4.42
N THR A 227 -1.08 -12.79 3.22
CA THR A 227 -1.87 -11.98 2.29
C THR A 227 -1.82 -12.56 0.87
N ASP A 228 -2.22 -11.79 -0.13
CA ASP A 228 -2.25 -12.14 -1.55
C ASP A 228 -1.06 -11.60 -2.37
N VAL A 229 -0.10 -10.95 -1.70
CA VAL A 229 1.14 -10.43 -2.27
C VAL A 229 2.38 -11.08 -1.64
N ASP A 230 3.47 -11.14 -2.41
CA ASP A 230 4.76 -11.73 -1.98
C ASP A 230 5.46 -10.98 -0.85
N GLY A 231 5.06 -9.74 -0.57
CA GLY A 231 5.62 -8.91 0.49
C GLY A 231 5.51 -7.43 0.12
N VAL A 232 6.46 -6.63 0.60
CA VAL A 232 6.54 -5.20 0.27
C VAL A 232 7.49 -5.00 -0.89
N TYR A 233 7.02 -4.32 -1.93
CA TYR A 233 7.84 -3.91 -3.06
C TYR A 233 8.41 -2.51 -2.85
N ASN A 234 9.54 -2.21 -3.49
CA ASN A 234 10.14 -0.88 -3.45
C ASN A 234 9.30 0.20 -4.16
N CYS A 235 8.37 -0.17 -5.03
CA CYS A 235 7.33 0.71 -5.58
C CYS A 235 6.14 -0.14 -5.99
N ASP A 236 5.01 0.48 -6.40
CA ASP A 236 3.84 -0.27 -6.87
C ASP A 236 4.20 -1.08 -8.15
N PRO A 237 4.16 -2.42 -8.12
CA PRO A 237 4.47 -3.25 -9.28
C PRO A 237 3.47 -3.10 -10.43
N ARG A 238 2.31 -2.47 -10.20
CA ARG A 238 1.33 -2.14 -11.25
C ARG A 238 1.75 -0.91 -12.06
N LEU A 239 2.62 -0.06 -11.50
CA LEU A 239 3.11 1.16 -12.14
C LEU A 239 4.49 0.96 -12.75
N VAL A 240 5.32 0.09 -12.16
CA VAL A 240 6.68 -0.20 -12.59
C VAL A 240 6.91 -1.71 -12.65
N ASP A 241 7.12 -2.25 -13.85
CA ASP A 241 7.29 -3.70 -14.08
C ASP A 241 8.57 -4.28 -13.42
N ASP A 242 9.61 -3.45 -13.25
CA ASP A 242 10.89 -3.83 -12.61
C ASP A 242 10.90 -3.58 -11.08
N ALA A 243 9.72 -3.45 -10.47
CA ALA A 243 9.58 -3.33 -9.02
C ALA A 243 10.18 -4.57 -8.33
N ARG A 244 10.96 -4.33 -7.28
CA ARG A 244 11.69 -5.37 -6.55
C ARG A 244 11.07 -5.63 -5.20
N LEU A 245 10.93 -6.92 -4.87
CA LEU A 245 10.54 -7.36 -3.55
C LEU A 245 11.66 -7.01 -2.55
N LEU A 246 11.31 -6.29 -1.50
CA LEU A 246 12.21 -5.96 -0.41
C LEU A 246 12.38 -7.17 0.50
N LYS A 247 13.63 -7.50 0.84
CA LYS A 247 13.91 -8.62 1.75
C LYS A 247 13.62 -8.21 3.19
N SER A 248 14.08 -7.02 3.55
CA SER A 248 13.91 -6.49 4.90
C SER A 248 13.64 -4.99 4.95
N LEU A 249 12.89 -4.60 5.98
CA LEU A 249 12.53 -3.23 6.33
C LEU A 249 12.70 -3.03 7.83
N SER A 250 13.17 -1.84 8.24
CA SER A 250 13.06 -1.43 9.63
C SER A 250 11.60 -1.16 9.99
N TYR A 251 11.25 -1.21 11.28
CA TYR A 251 9.90 -0.85 11.73
C TYR A 251 9.53 0.59 11.30
N GLN A 252 10.48 1.52 11.38
CA GLN A 252 10.27 2.91 11.02
C GLN A 252 10.08 3.08 9.51
N GLU A 253 10.89 2.40 8.68
CA GLU A 253 10.72 2.41 7.23
C GLU A 253 9.35 1.84 6.83
N ALA A 254 8.94 0.73 7.45
CA ALA A 254 7.63 0.15 7.23
C ALA A 254 6.51 1.13 7.62
N MET A 255 6.63 1.85 8.74
CA MET A 255 5.65 2.86 9.16
C MET A 255 5.54 4.02 8.15
N GLU A 256 6.67 4.53 7.65
CA GLU A 256 6.71 5.62 6.67
C GLU A 256 6.12 5.16 5.32
N LEU A 257 6.53 3.98 4.82
CA LEU A 257 5.96 3.39 3.60
C LEU A 257 4.44 3.23 3.73
N SER A 258 3.98 2.67 4.85
CA SER A 258 2.57 2.47 5.14
C SER A 258 1.77 3.77 5.19
N TYR A 259 2.33 4.81 5.80
CA TYR A 259 1.67 6.12 5.90
C TYR A 259 1.53 6.79 4.53
N PHE A 260 2.58 6.70 3.68
CA PHE A 260 2.62 7.35 2.37
C PHE A 260 2.12 6.46 1.21
N GLY A 261 1.30 5.44 1.48
CA GLY A 261 0.52 4.75 0.45
C GLY A 261 0.89 3.30 0.17
N ALA A 262 1.95 2.74 0.76
CA ALA A 262 2.23 1.30 0.66
C ALA A 262 1.26 0.51 1.55
N SER A 263 0.12 0.15 0.98
CA SER A 263 -1.06 -0.43 1.66
C SER A 263 -0.88 -1.82 2.29
N VAL A 264 0.34 -2.31 2.51
CA VAL A 264 0.59 -3.68 2.98
C VAL A 264 0.35 -3.84 4.49
N LEU A 265 0.70 -2.83 5.29
CA LEU A 265 0.44 -2.81 6.73
C LEU A 265 -0.05 -1.44 7.17
N HIS A 266 -0.85 -1.40 8.23
CA HIS A 266 -1.25 -0.14 8.86
C HIS A 266 -0.24 0.26 9.95
N PRO A 267 0.07 1.56 10.14
CA PRO A 267 0.97 1.99 11.22
C PRO A 267 0.54 1.51 12.62
N LYS A 268 -0.78 1.46 12.88
CA LYS A 268 -1.36 0.88 14.12
C LYS A 268 -0.89 -0.57 14.36
N THR A 269 -0.71 -1.36 13.30
CA THR A 269 -0.22 -2.75 13.39
C THR A 269 1.27 -2.81 13.73
N ILE A 270 2.06 -1.86 13.23
CA ILE A 270 3.52 -1.89 13.41
C ILE A 270 3.91 -1.47 14.83
N ALA A 271 3.15 -0.55 15.45
CA ALA A 271 3.50 -0.01 16.76
C ALA A 271 3.67 -1.07 17.88
N PRO A 272 2.75 -2.05 18.09
CA PRO A 272 2.94 -3.07 19.12
C PRO A 272 4.16 -3.96 18.88
N ILE A 273 4.34 -4.46 17.66
CA ILE A 273 5.48 -5.33 17.34
C ILE A 273 6.81 -4.58 17.44
N ALA A 274 6.85 -3.29 17.10
CA ALA A 274 8.03 -2.46 17.23
C ALA A 274 8.38 -2.20 18.71
N GLN A 275 7.38 -1.90 19.55
CA GLN A 275 7.58 -1.68 20.98
C GLN A 275 8.22 -2.88 21.67
N PHE A 276 7.81 -4.10 21.28
CA PHE A 276 8.30 -5.35 21.85
C PHE A 276 9.40 -6.04 21.03
N HIS A 277 9.90 -5.38 19.98
CA HIS A 277 10.96 -5.90 19.09
C HIS A 277 10.61 -7.29 18.50
N ILE A 278 9.34 -7.52 18.19
CA ILE A 278 8.86 -8.77 17.58
C ILE A 278 8.98 -8.63 16.06
N PRO A 279 9.73 -9.49 15.36
CA PRO A 279 9.81 -9.44 13.91
C PRO A 279 8.46 -9.79 13.29
N CYS A 280 8.13 -9.13 12.17
CA CYS A 280 6.92 -9.37 11.41
C CYS A 280 7.27 -9.77 9.98
N LEU A 281 6.78 -10.92 9.53
CA LEU A 281 7.05 -11.44 8.20
C LEU A 281 5.79 -11.36 7.35
N ILE A 282 5.86 -10.62 6.24
CA ILE A 282 4.77 -10.54 5.27
C ILE A 282 4.94 -11.63 4.23
N LYS A 283 3.93 -12.48 4.05
CA LYS A 283 3.99 -13.64 3.16
C LYS A 283 2.77 -13.75 2.25
N ASN A 284 2.98 -14.44 1.13
CA ASN A 284 1.93 -14.76 0.19
C ASN A 284 1.31 -16.13 0.47
N SER A 285 0.02 -16.15 0.74
CA SER A 285 -0.75 -17.40 0.86
C SER A 285 -0.83 -18.19 -0.45
N PHE A 286 -0.67 -17.56 -1.61
CA PHE A 286 -0.60 -18.23 -2.92
C PHE A 286 0.80 -18.77 -3.25
N ASN A 287 1.83 -18.25 -2.59
CA ASN A 287 3.22 -18.68 -2.77
C ASN A 287 3.90 -18.89 -1.40
N PRO A 288 3.55 -19.97 -0.66
CA PRO A 288 4.01 -20.11 0.74
C PRO A 288 5.52 -20.31 0.92
N GLN A 289 6.19 -20.75 -0.16
CA GLN A 289 7.64 -20.93 -0.23
C GLN A 289 8.39 -19.63 -0.56
N GLY A 290 7.67 -18.56 -0.92
CA GLY A 290 8.25 -17.24 -1.10
C GLY A 290 8.91 -16.74 0.18
N ALA A 291 10.03 -16.03 0.02
CA ALA A 291 10.81 -15.50 1.14
C ALA A 291 10.02 -14.48 1.98
N GLY A 292 9.12 -13.72 1.35
CA GLY A 292 8.41 -12.65 2.03
C GLY A 292 9.23 -11.38 2.17
N THR A 293 8.72 -10.46 2.99
CA THR A 293 9.47 -9.30 3.49
C THR A 293 9.48 -9.32 5.01
N LEU A 294 10.67 -9.25 5.61
CA LEU A 294 10.86 -9.20 7.05
C LEU A 294 10.89 -7.75 7.54
N ILE A 295 9.95 -7.38 8.40
CA ILE A 295 9.94 -6.12 9.13
C ILE A 295 10.51 -6.38 10.52
N GLY A 296 11.60 -5.73 10.86
CA GLY A 296 12.30 -6.00 12.10
C GLY A 296 13.44 -5.05 12.36
N GLN A 297 14.42 -5.52 13.13
CA GLN A 297 15.69 -4.84 13.23
C GLN A 297 16.46 -5.03 11.92
N ASP A 298 16.89 -3.92 11.30
CA ASP A 298 17.56 -3.96 10.01
C ASP A 298 18.84 -4.82 10.10
N THR A 299 18.88 -5.85 9.26
CA THR A 299 20.02 -6.77 9.13
C THR A 299 21.11 -6.21 8.23
N GLY A 300 20.88 -5.08 7.54
CA GLY A 300 21.80 -4.47 6.59
C GLY A 300 21.99 -5.29 5.30
N GLU A 301 21.17 -6.32 5.08
CA GLU A 301 21.34 -7.26 3.97
C GLU A 301 21.16 -6.64 2.59
N ASP A 302 20.35 -5.58 2.47
CA ASP A 302 20.13 -4.90 1.19
C ASP A 302 21.08 -3.72 0.96
N ASN A 303 21.70 -3.13 2.00
CA ASN A 303 22.61 -1.97 1.91
C ASN A 303 22.11 -0.83 0.98
N LEU A 304 20.79 -0.71 0.81
CA LEU A 304 20.18 0.32 -0.02
C LEU A 304 19.94 1.57 0.84
N PRO A 305 20.44 2.75 0.43
CA PRO A 305 20.12 4.01 1.13
C PRO A 305 18.66 4.42 0.99
N ILE A 306 17.94 3.80 0.04
CA ILE A 306 16.55 4.06 -0.29
C ILE A 306 15.85 2.70 -0.37
N LYS A 307 14.77 2.53 0.38
CA LYS A 307 13.97 1.30 0.37
C LYS A 307 12.82 1.35 -0.62
N GLY A 308 12.15 2.49 -0.74
CA GLY A 308 11.00 2.55 -1.65
C GLY A 308 10.56 3.95 -2.05
N ILE A 309 9.73 3.99 -3.09
CA ILE A 309 8.95 5.14 -3.54
C ILE A 309 7.49 4.79 -3.37
N THR A 310 6.74 5.67 -2.73
CA THR A 310 5.30 5.52 -2.52
C THR A 310 4.56 6.76 -2.99
N THR A 311 3.26 6.61 -3.21
CA THR A 311 2.40 7.71 -3.64
C THR A 311 1.07 7.75 -2.91
N LEU A 312 0.62 8.96 -2.61
CA LEU A 312 -0.75 9.25 -2.18
C LEU A 312 -1.44 10.10 -3.24
N SER A 313 -2.64 9.68 -3.63
CA SER A 313 -3.47 10.22 -4.71
C SER A 313 -4.77 10.82 -4.18
N ASN A 314 -5.52 11.51 -5.04
CA ASN A 314 -6.79 12.18 -4.72
C ASN A 314 -6.64 13.14 -3.54
N LEU A 315 -5.65 14.03 -3.63
CA LEU A 315 -5.38 15.03 -2.61
C LEU A 315 -5.68 16.43 -3.13
N ILE A 316 -5.94 17.33 -2.18
CA ILE A 316 -6.08 18.76 -2.44
C ILE A 316 -5.04 19.49 -1.59
N MET A 317 -4.33 20.41 -2.21
CA MET A 317 -3.42 21.30 -1.49
C MET A 317 -4.14 22.60 -1.14
N VAL A 318 -4.25 22.85 0.15
CA VAL A 318 -4.84 24.06 0.73
C VAL A 318 -3.72 25.03 1.05
N ASN A 319 -3.87 26.30 0.69
CA ASN A 319 -2.92 27.36 1.00
C ASN A 319 -3.62 28.51 1.73
N VAL A 320 -3.15 28.81 2.94
CA VAL A 320 -3.60 29.94 3.76
C VAL A 320 -2.46 30.95 3.85
N SER A 321 -2.64 32.11 3.23
CA SER A 321 -1.65 33.19 3.14
C SER A 321 -2.22 34.54 3.53
N GLY A 322 -1.34 35.48 3.87
CA GLY A 322 -1.70 36.90 4.01
C GLY A 322 -0.88 37.67 5.04
N PRO A 323 -0.96 39.01 5.02
CA PRO A 323 -0.17 39.87 5.91
C PRO A 323 -0.48 39.68 7.39
N GLY A 324 -1.70 39.25 7.73
CA GLY A 324 -2.14 38.92 9.09
C GLY A 324 -1.46 37.71 9.70
N MET A 325 -0.78 36.90 8.88
CA MET A 325 0.04 35.77 9.34
C MET A 325 1.37 36.24 9.96
N LYS A 326 1.78 37.50 9.73
CA LYS A 326 3.01 38.09 10.29
C LYS A 326 2.80 38.51 11.74
N GLY A 327 3.47 37.82 12.66
CA GLY A 327 3.59 38.24 14.07
C GLY A 327 2.36 37.99 14.95
N MET A 328 1.28 37.42 14.41
CA MET A 328 0.14 36.95 15.19
C MET A 328 0.37 35.52 15.66
N VAL A 329 0.65 35.36 16.96
CA VAL A 329 0.72 34.06 17.62
C VAL A 329 -0.64 33.37 17.52
N GLY A 330 -0.66 32.12 17.07
CA GLY A 330 -1.86 31.27 17.09
C GLY A 330 -2.59 31.09 15.76
N MET A 331 -2.17 31.74 14.66
CA MET A 331 -2.81 31.53 13.34
C MET A 331 -2.71 30.07 12.87
N ALA A 332 -1.53 29.46 12.96
CA ALA A 332 -1.35 28.03 12.67
C ALA A 332 -2.26 27.16 13.57
N SER A 333 -2.37 27.49 14.85
CA SER A 333 -3.25 26.78 15.79
C SER A 333 -4.73 26.90 15.40
N ARG A 334 -5.16 28.03 14.84
CA ARG A 334 -6.53 28.21 14.35
C ARG A 334 -6.79 27.43 13.08
N VAL A 335 -5.84 27.40 12.14
CA VAL A 335 -5.95 26.58 10.92
C VAL A 335 -6.14 25.11 11.30
N PHE A 336 -5.21 24.55 12.10
CA PHE A 336 -5.29 23.14 12.49
C PHE A 336 -6.45 22.85 13.44
N GLY A 337 -6.81 23.80 14.30
CA GLY A 337 -8.00 23.68 15.15
C GLY A 337 -9.30 23.63 14.35
N ALA A 338 -9.42 24.43 13.29
CA ALA A 338 -10.59 24.42 12.41
C ALA A 338 -10.71 23.08 11.67
N MET A 339 -9.62 22.57 11.10
CA MET A 339 -9.59 21.25 10.45
C MET A 339 -9.95 20.13 11.41
N SER A 340 -9.32 20.09 12.59
CA SER A 340 -9.61 19.07 13.60
C SER A 340 -11.07 19.12 14.09
N SER A 341 -11.65 20.32 14.27
CA SER A 341 -13.05 20.45 14.69
C SER A 341 -14.04 20.00 13.62
N ALA A 342 -13.64 20.11 12.35
CA ALA A 342 -14.40 19.64 11.20
C ALA A 342 -14.23 18.13 10.94
N GLY A 343 -13.31 17.46 11.66
CA GLY A 343 -12.98 16.06 11.41
C GLY A 343 -12.08 15.84 10.20
N VAL A 344 -11.51 16.90 9.62
CA VAL A 344 -10.65 16.84 8.43
C VAL A 344 -9.22 16.45 8.83
N SER A 345 -8.72 15.39 8.21
CA SER A 345 -7.35 14.91 8.44
C SER A 345 -6.35 15.63 7.54
N ILE A 346 -5.19 15.99 8.08
CA ILE A 346 -4.11 16.63 7.33
C ILE A 346 -2.99 15.63 7.10
N VAL A 347 -2.62 15.47 5.83
CA VAL A 347 -1.65 14.45 5.36
C VAL A 347 -0.22 15.00 5.35
N LEU A 348 -0.03 16.22 4.87
CA LEU A 348 1.28 16.85 4.72
C LEU A 348 1.18 18.33 5.04
N ILE A 349 2.20 18.90 5.69
CA ILE A 349 2.24 20.32 6.07
C ILE A 349 3.55 20.92 5.56
N THR A 350 3.45 22.09 4.95
CA THR A 350 4.59 22.94 4.60
C THR A 350 4.32 24.39 5.01
N GLN A 351 5.35 25.11 5.45
CA GLN A 351 5.23 26.47 5.97
C GLN A 351 6.31 27.34 5.36
N SER A 352 5.91 28.39 4.63
CA SER A 352 6.84 29.38 4.08
C SER A 352 6.98 30.56 5.03
N SER A 353 8.10 30.65 5.73
CA SER A 353 8.32 31.73 6.71
C SER A 353 8.45 33.12 6.06
N SER A 354 8.85 33.20 4.78
CA SER A 354 9.00 34.46 4.04
C SER A 354 7.70 35.00 3.46
N GLU A 355 6.79 34.12 3.07
CA GLU A 355 5.51 34.47 2.42
C GLU A 355 4.34 34.49 3.40
N TYR A 356 4.61 34.15 4.67
CA TYR A 356 3.61 34.04 5.72
C TYR A 356 2.45 33.12 5.32
N SER A 357 2.78 31.98 4.72
CA SER A 357 1.80 30.98 4.30
C SER A 357 1.95 29.67 5.07
N ILE A 358 0.82 28.99 5.24
CA ILE A 358 0.76 27.59 5.65
C ILE A 358 0.04 26.87 4.53
N SER A 359 0.69 25.85 3.98
CA SER A 359 0.07 24.99 3.00
C SER A 359 0.04 23.55 3.50
N PHE A 360 -1.02 22.84 3.20
CA PHE A 360 -1.20 21.48 3.67
C PHE A 360 -2.08 20.67 2.72
N CYS A 361 -1.92 19.36 2.74
CA CYS A 361 -2.72 18.45 1.92
C CYS A 361 -3.82 17.78 2.75
N ILE A 362 -5.02 17.68 2.17
CA ILE A 362 -6.19 16.96 2.68
C ILE A 362 -6.68 15.97 1.61
N GLU A 363 -7.49 14.98 2.01
CA GLU A 363 -8.15 14.09 1.05
C GLU A 363 -9.21 14.87 0.23
N GLU A 364 -9.39 14.51 -1.04
CA GLU A 364 -10.33 15.19 -1.95
C GLU A 364 -11.78 15.20 -1.40
N GLU A 365 -12.17 14.13 -0.71
CA GLU A 365 -13.50 14.01 -0.09
C GLU A 365 -13.77 15.04 1.01
N ASP A 366 -12.73 15.55 1.66
CA ASP A 366 -12.82 16.52 2.76
C ASP A 366 -12.89 17.98 2.29
N LYS A 367 -12.82 18.24 0.97
CA LYS A 367 -12.73 19.60 0.41
C LYS A 367 -13.79 20.54 0.95
N LEU A 368 -15.05 20.12 0.86
CA LEU A 368 -16.21 20.97 1.14
C LEU A 368 -16.27 21.34 2.63
N GLU A 369 -16.03 20.36 3.50
CA GLU A 369 -15.92 20.51 4.94
C GLU A 369 -14.78 21.45 5.32
N ALA A 370 -13.61 21.30 4.67
CA ALA A 370 -12.44 22.14 4.90
C ALA A 370 -12.68 23.59 4.47
N GLU A 371 -13.24 23.82 3.28
CA GLU A 371 -13.61 25.13 2.75
C GLU A 371 -14.56 25.87 3.71
N ARG A 372 -15.60 25.19 4.18
CA ARG A 372 -16.55 25.74 5.15
C ARG A 372 -15.85 26.09 6.46
N ALA A 373 -15.09 25.16 7.01
CA ALA A 373 -14.45 25.33 8.31
C ALA A 373 -13.44 26.48 8.32
N LEU A 374 -12.62 26.64 7.27
CA LEU A 374 -11.66 27.74 7.17
C LEU A 374 -12.35 29.08 6.91
N SER A 375 -13.39 29.09 6.07
CA SER A 375 -14.16 30.31 5.78
C SER A 375 -14.84 30.85 7.04
N GLU A 376 -15.44 29.97 7.85
CA GLU A 376 -16.05 30.34 9.13
C GLU A 376 -14.99 30.75 10.17
N ALA A 377 -13.90 29.99 10.28
CA ALA A 377 -12.86 30.26 11.27
C ALA A 377 -12.13 31.58 11.02
N PHE A 378 -12.04 32.05 9.77
CA PHE A 378 -11.29 33.24 9.36
C PHE A 378 -12.14 34.34 8.70
N GLU A 379 -13.46 34.34 8.90
CA GLU A 379 -14.39 35.28 8.26
C GLU A 379 -13.95 36.75 8.44
N LEU A 380 -13.58 37.13 9.67
CA LEU A 380 -13.17 38.50 9.99
C LEU A 380 -11.83 38.86 9.34
N GLU A 381 -10.86 37.95 9.34
CA GLU A 381 -9.54 38.17 8.74
C GLU A 381 -9.63 38.31 7.23
N LEU A 382 -10.42 37.46 6.57
CA LEU A 382 -10.69 37.52 5.13
C LEU A 382 -11.37 38.83 4.76
N LYS A 383 -12.41 39.22 5.51
CA LYS A 383 -13.16 40.47 5.27
C LYS A 383 -12.33 41.73 5.48
N ASN A 384 -11.41 41.70 6.45
CA ASN A 384 -10.52 42.82 6.76
C ASN A 384 -9.25 42.85 5.89
N GLY A 385 -9.09 41.90 4.96
CA GLY A 385 -7.90 41.79 4.11
C GLY A 385 -6.63 41.44 4.88
N LEU A 386 -6.76 40.83 6.05
CA LEU A 386 -5.64 40.29 6.83
C LEU A 386 -5.19 38.94 6.29
N LEU A 387 -6.12 38.17 5.71
CA LEU A 387 -5.82 36.98 4.92
C LEU A 387 -6.26 37.17 3.48
N GLU A 388 -5.52 36.54 2.58
CA GLU A 388 -5.95 36.34 1.20
C GLU A 388 -7.01 35.23 1.16
N PRO A 389 -7.84 35.16 0.09
CA PRO A 389 -8.74 34.03 -0.10
C PRO A 389 -7.97 32.72 0.01
N VAL A 390 -8.50 31.77 0.80
CA VAL A 390 -7.88 30.45 0.92
C VAL A 390 -7.90 29.77 -0.44
N GLU A 391 -6.73 29.35 -0.91
CA GLU A 391 -6.60 28.68 -2.20
C GLU A 391 -6.68 27.17 -2.01
N PHE A 392 -7.45 26.51 -2.89
CA PHE A 392 -7.56 25.07 -2.97
C PHE A 392 -7.07 24.65 -4.35
N MET A 393 -5.97 23.88 -4.39
CA MET A 393 -5.42 23.30 -5.61
C MET A 393 -5.82 21.83 -5.67
N ASP A 394 -6.71 21.55 -6.61
CA ASP A 394 -7.22 20.21 -6.92
C ASP A 394 -6.20 19.38 -7.72
N ASP A 395 -6.48 18.08 -7.87
CA ASP A 395 -5.73 17.15 -8.71
C ASP A 395 -4.22 17.07 -8.38
N VAL A 396 -3.89 17.00 -7.08
CA VAL A 396 -2.51 16.82 -6.62
C VAL A 396 -2.28 15.46 -5.97
N ALA A 397 -1.02 15.03 -6.02
CA ALA A 397 -0.56 13.80 -5.41
C ALA A 397 0.77 14.02 -4.68
N ILE A 398 1.06 13.18 -3.69
CA ILE A 398 2.34 13.19 -2.98
C ILE A 398 3.16 11.99 -3.46
N VAL A 399 4.36 12.25 -3.96
CA VAL A 399 5.40 11.22 -4.19
C VAL A 399 6.39 11.29 -3.04
N THR A 400 6.59 10.17 -2.36
CA THR A 400 7.51 10.07 -1.21
C THR A 400 8.59 9.05 -1.45
N LEU A 401 9.82 9.45 -1.17
CA LEU A 401 10.99 8.60 -1.13
C LEU A 401 11.26 8.19 0.32
N VAL A 402 11.33 6.89 0.60
CA VAL A 402 11.52 6.32 1.94
C VAL A 402 12.81 5.51 2.02
N GLY A 403 13.58 5.72 3.08
CA GLY A 403 14.74 4.92 3.44
C GLY A 403 15.40 5.42 4.72
N ASP A 404 16.26 4.64 5.36
CA ASP A 404 16.99 5.12 6.53
C ASP A 404 18.08 6.15 6.19
N GLY A 405 18.22 7.17 7.05
CA GLY A 405 19.31 8.15 6.96
C GLY A 405 19.15 9.20 5.85
N MET A 406 17.97 9.38 5.27
CA MET A 406 17.63 10.37 4.24
C MET A 406 18.06 11.81 4.58
N ARG A 407 18.03 12.18 5.87
CA ARG A 407 18.53 13.49 6.33
C ARG A 407 20.05 13.62 6.22
N THR A 408 20.78 12.51 6.35
CA THR A 408 22.25 12.45 6.33
C THR A 408 22.83 12.04 4.98
N SER A 409 22.04 11.37 4.15
CA SER A 409 22.42 10.86 2.83
C SER A 409 22.55 12.02 1.83
N ARG A 410 23.78 12.48 1.65
CA ARG A 410 24.09 13.58 0.71
C ARG A 410 23.79 13.14 -0.72
N GLY A 411 23.07 13.98 -1.46
CA GLY A 411 22.79 13.79 -2.89
C GLY A 411 21.47 13.08 -3.19
N VAL A 412 20.88 12.34 -2.25
CA VAL A 412 19.61 11.62 -2.48
C VAL A 412 18.47 12.57 -2.83
N ALA A 413 18.31 13.65 -2.05
CA ALA A 413 17.32 14.68 -2.35
C ALA A 413 17.54 15.31 -3.74
N SER A 414 18.80 15.59 -4.09
CA SER A 414 19.14 16.14 -5.41
C SER A 414 18.74 15.17 -6.51
N GLN A 415 19.05 13.88 -6.37
CA GLN A 415 18.74 12.86 -7.34
C GLN A 415 17.22 12.67 -7.49
N PHE A 416 16.48 12.70 -6.40
CA PHE A 416 15.02 12.65 -6.41
C PHE A 416 14.41 13.81 -7.22
N PHE A 417 14.77 15.06 -6.90
CA PHE A 417 14.24 16.21 -7.61
C PHE A 417 14.75 16.32 -9.06
N SER A 418 15.98 15.89 -9.33
CA SER A 418 16.49 15.77 -10.71
C SER A 418 15.67 14.77 -11.53
N SER A 419 15.30 13.63 -10.93
CA SER A 419 14.48 12.61 -11.61
C SER A 419 13.09 13.15 -11.96
N LEU A 420 12.47 13.93 -11.08
CA LEU A 420 11.21 14.61 -11.37
C LEU A 420 11.35 15.68 -12.47
N ALA A 421 12.46 16.43 -12.45
CA ALA A 421 12.73 17.45 -13.44
C ALA A 421 12.98 16.88 -14.84
N GLU A 422 13.62 15.71 -14.96
CA GLU A 422 13.88 15.03 -16.23
C GLU A 422 12.61 14.71 -17.02
N VAL A 423 11.52 14.39 -16.31
CA VAL A 423 10.20 14.13 -16.90
C VAL A 423 9.28 15.37 -16.91
N ASN A 424 9.84 16.57 -16.71
CA ASN A 424 9.12 17.85 -16.67
C ASN A 424 7.96 17.88 -15.67
N VAL A 425 8.12 17.24 -14.51
CA VAL A 425 7.13 17.28 -13.44
C VAL A 425 7.36 18.53 -12.59
N ASN A 426 6.35 19.39 -12.51
CA ASN A 426 6.39 20.57 -11.66
C ASN A 426 6.19 20.16 -10.19
N ILE A 427 7.04 20.68 -9.31
CA ILE A 427 6.95 20.42 -7.87
C ILE A 427 6.18 21.58 -7.23
N VAL A 428 5.00 21.28 -6.68
CA VAL A 428 4.12 22.27 -6.05
C VAL A 428 4.59 22.59 -4.63
N ALA A 429 4.95 21.55 -3.88
CA ALA A 429 5.46 21.68 -2.52
C ALA A 429 6.44 20.56 -2.20
N ILE A 430 7.27 20.82 -1.20
CA ILE A 430 8.26 19.88 -0.68
C ILE A 430 8.05 19.77 0.82
N ALA A 431 8.06 18.54 1.33
CA ALA A 431 8.19 18.28 2.75
C ALA A 431 9.39 17.37 2.99
N GLN A 432 10.32 17.85 3.82
CA GLN A 432 11.33 17.03 4.46
C GLN A 432 11.28 17.35 5.94
N GLY A 433 10.79 16.40 6.73
CA GLY A 433 10.56 16.58 8.15
C GLY A 433 11.80 16.35 9.03
N SER A 434 11.55 16.29 10.33
CA SER A 434 12.49 15.78 11.33
C SER A 434 12.66 14.26 11.28
N SER A 435 11.78 13.53 10.59
CA SER A 435 12.01 12.12 10.34
C SER A 435 13.21 12.02 9.40
N GLU A 436 14.22 11.26 9.82
CA GLU A 436 15.44 11.11 9.02
C GLU A 436 15.22 10.17 7.82
N ARG A 437 13.97 9.97 7.38
CA ARG A 437 13.57 8.78 6.63
C ARG A 437 12.67 8.99 5.42
N ALA A 438 12.06 10.16 5.27
CA ALA A 438 11.17 10.46 4.15
C ALA A 438 11.51 11.81 3.50
N ILE A 439 11.42 11.86 2.16
CA ILE A 439 11.41 13.11 1.38
C ILE A 439 10.19 13.06 0.48
N SER A 440 9.30 14.03 0.62
CA SER A 440 8.03 14.08 -0.10
C SER A 440 7.97 15.30 -1.01
N ALA A 441 7.38 15.11 -2.19
CA ALA A 441 7.08 16.15 -3.17
C ALA A 441 5.60 16.08 -3.54
N VAL A 442 4.92 17.23 -3.50
CA VAL A 442 3.57 17.38 -4.05
C VAL A 442 3.71 17.69 -5.54
N ILE A 443 3.04 16.90 -6.37
CA ILE A 443 3.07 16.99 -7.83
C ILE A 443 1.64 16.94 -8.39
N PRO A 444 1.41 17.37 -9.64
CA PRO A 444 0.15 17.10 -10.34
C PRO A 444 -0.16 15.60 -10.43
N GLU A 445 -1.41 15.22 -10.20
CA GLU A 445 -1.85 13.83 -10.15
C GLU A 445 -1.72 13.10 -11.50
N ASP A 446 -1.88 13.82 -12.61
CA ASP A 446 -1.69 13.27 -13.96
C ASP A 446 -0.24 12.84 -14.27
N LYS A 447 0.73 13.21 -13.40
CA LYS A 447 2.16 12.94 -13.55
C LYS A 447 2.71 11.82 -12.68
N ILE A 448 1.87 11.14 -11.91
CA ILE A 448 2.31 10.07 -11.00
C ILE A 448 3.09 8.98 -11.74
N SER A 449 2.60 8.52 -12.90
CA SER A 449 3.22 7.40 -13.60
C SER A 449 4.64 7.74 -14.08
N GLU A 450 4.82 8.90 -14.71
CA GLU A 450 6.15 9.34 -15.16
C GLU A 450 7.09 9.62 -13.99
N ALA A 451 6.59 10.25 -12.92
CA ALA A 451 7.36 10.57 -11.73
C ALA A 451 7.91 9.32 -11.04
N ILE A 452 7.07 8.30 -10.79
CA ILE A 452 7.51 7.06 -10.14
C ILE A 452 8.50 6.31 -11.03
N LYS A 453 8.24 6.20 -12.34
CA LYS A 453 9.14 5.49 -13.27
C LYS A 453 10.52 6.14 -13.33
N ALA A 454 10.58 7.46 -13.49
CA ALA A 454 11.85 8.20 -13.52
C ALA A 454 12.61 8.07 -12.19
N CYS A 455 11.92 8.26 -11.06
CA CYS A 455 12.51 8.08 -9.75
C CYS A 455 13.01 6.63 -9.56
N HIS A 456 12.22 5.63 -9.96
CA HIS A 456 12.60 4.23 -9.80
C HIS A 456 13.85 3.88 -10.63
N GLU A 457 13.87 4.29 -11.89
CA GLU A 457 15.01 4.09 -12.78
C GLU A 457 16.28 4.75 -12.21
N ASN A 458 16.21 6.01 -11.81
CA ASN A 458 17.39 6.72 -11.35
C ASN A 458 17.86 6.29 -9.96
N LEU A 459 16.98 5.83 -9.08
CA LEU A 459 17.29 5.56 -7.67
C LEU A 459 17.55 4.08 -7.36
N PHE A 460 16.93 3.15 -8.09
CA PHE A 460 17.03 1.71 -7.82
C PHE A 460 17.71 0.91 -8.93
N ASN A 461 17.79 1.43 -10.15
CA ASN A 461 18.59 0.78 -11.17
C ASN A 461 20.06 1.16 -11.01
N SER A 462 20.86 0.14 -10.71
CA SER A 462 22.33 0.20 -10.82
C SER A 462 22.79 0.29 -12.28
N LYS A 463 21.87 0.20 -13.24
CA LYS A 463 22.12 0.26 -14.67
C LYS A 463 21.43 1.49 -15.26
N HIS A 464 22.22 2.49 -15.60
CA HIS A 464 21.81 3.63 -16.41
C HIS A 464 21.60 3.16 -17.85
N PHE A 465 20.35 3.13 -18.29
CA PHE A 465 20.03 2.82 -19.67
C PHE A 465 20.19 4.09 -20.52
N LEU A 466 20.93 3.95 -21.62
CA LEU A 466 21.04 5.00 -22.63
C LEU A 466 20.37 4.49 -23.90
N ASP A 467 19.23 5.08 -24.25
CA ASP A 467 18.47 4.70 -25.43
C ASP A 467 18.96 5.49 -26.63
N VAL A 468 19.58 4.78 -27.58
CA VAL A 468 20.26 5.37 -28.72
C VAL A 468 19.52 5.07 -30.01
N PHE A 469 19.21 6.13 -30.74
CA PHE A 469 18.73 6.06 -32.12
C PHE A 469 19.86 6.47 -33.06
N VAL A 470 20.29 5.55 -33.93
CA VAL A 470 21.35 5.81 -34.91
C VAL A 470 20.73 6.05 -36.28
N VAL A 471 20.79 7.30 -36.73
CA VAL A 471 20.30 7.71 -38.05
C VAL A 471 21.50 7.91 -38.98
N GLY A 472 21.61 7.06 -40.00
CA GLY A 472 22.73 7.04 -40.94
C GLY A 472 23.70 5.86 -40.70
N VAL A 473 23.19 4.63 -40.66
CA VAL A 473 23.98 3.40 -40.40
C VAL A 473 24.82 2.93 -41.61
N GLY A 474 25.52 3.86 -42.26
CA GLY A 474 26.51 3.58 -43.30
C GLY A 474 27.87 3.19 -42.71
N GLY A 475 28.98 3.66 -43.30
CA GLY A 475 30.32 3.34 -42.80
C GLY A 475 30.55 3.77 -41.33
N VAL A 476 30.36 5.06 -41.03
CA VAL A 476 30.64 5.60 -39.68
C VAL A 476 29.56 5.21 -38.68
N GLY A 477 28.28 5.30 -39.05
CA GLY A 477 27.18 4.92 -38.16
C GLY A 477 27.17 3.42 -37.85
N GLY A 478 27.56 2.58 -38.81
CA GLY A 478 27.70 1.15 -38.59
C GLY A 478 28.89 0.80 -37.68
N GLU A 479 30.02 1.49 -37.81
CA GLU A 479 31.15 1.31 -36.89
C GLU A 479 30.79 1.72 -35.45
N LEU A 480 29.99 2.78 -35.26
CA LEU A 480 29.48 3.17 -33.94
C LEU A 480 28.63 2.06 -33.31
N VAL A 481 27.72 1.44 -34.08
CA VAL A 481 26.90 0.32 -33.59
C VAL A 481 27.78 -0.87 -33.19
N ASP A 482 28.80 -1.20 -33.98
CA ASP A 482 29.76 -2.26 -33.64
C ASP A 482 30.64 -1.91 -32.43
N GLN A 483 30.93 -0.63 -32.21
CA GLN A 483 31.63 -0.16 -31.01
C GLN A 483 30.75 -0.31 -29.78
N ILE A 484 29.47 0.08 -29.86
CA ILE A 484 28.49 -0.11 -28.79
C ILE A 484 28.42 -1.60 -28.43
N GLN A 485 28.29 -2.49 -29.43
CA GLN A 485 28.27 -3.94 -29.21
C GLN A 485 29.53 -4.45 -28.50
N ARG A 486 30.73 -4.01 -28.92
CA ARG A 486 32.00 -4.42 -28.30
C ARG A 486 32.21 -3.87 -26.89
N GLN A 487 31.71 -2.68 -26.60
CA GLN A 487 31.91 -2.02 -25.32
C GLN A 487 30.84 -2.36 -24.27
N GLN A 488 29.75 -3.01 -24.68
CA GLN A 488 28.62 -3.34 -23.81
C GLN A 488 29.02 -4.02 -22.51
N ALA A 489 29.95 -4.99 -22.56
CA ALA A 489 30.43 -5.68 -21.35
C ALA A 489 31.16 -4.74 -20.37
N LYS A 490 32.03 -3.85 -20.87
CA LYS A 490 32.78 -2.88 -20.05
C LYS A 490 31.90 -1.76 -19.51
N LEU A 491 30.87 -1.36 -20.26
CA LEU A 491 29.89 -0.39 -19.81
C LEU A 491 28.98 -1.00 -18.73
N ALA A 492 28.62 -2.28 -18.88
CA ALA A 492 27.83 -2.99 -17.88
C ALA A 492 28.55 -3.11 -16.52
N GLU A 493 29.89 -3.27 -16.50
CA GLU A 493 30.70 -3.21 -15.27
C GLU A 493 30.61 -1.85 -14.54
N LYS A 494 30.34 -0.78 -15.28
CA LYS A 494 30.12 0.58 -14.75
C LYS A 494 28.64 0.90 -14.52
N GLY A 495 27.75 -0.08 -14.67
CA GLY A 495 26.32 0.15 -14.56
C GLY A 495 25.76 1.00 -15.69
N ILE A 496 26.29 0.90 -16.92
CA ILE A 496 25.74 1.61 -18.09
C ILE A 496 25.35 0.57 -19.14
N VAL A 497 24.12 0.66 -19.65
CA VAL A 497 23.61 -0.21 -20.71
C VAL A 497 23.13 0.66 -21.86
N ILE A 498 23.78 0.57 -23.02
CA ILE A 498 23.34 1.28 -24.21
C ILE A 498 22.37 0.36 -24.97
N ARG A 499 21.10 0.75 -25.08
CA ARG A 499 20.11 0.05 -25.90
C ARG A 499 19.96 0.79 -27.22
N VAL A 500 20.16 0.07 -28.32
CA VAL A 500 19.97 0.65 -29.65
C VAL A 500 18.51 0.43 -30.04
N CYS A 501 17.67 1.43 -29.78
CA CYS A 501 16.22 1.33 -29.96
C CYS A 501 15.79 1.62 -31.41
N GLY A 502 16.68 2.18 -32.23
CA GLY A 502 16.44 2.32 -33.65
C GLY A 502 17.68 2.48 -34.51
N LEU A 503 17.61 1.90 -35.71
CA LEU A 503 18.63 1.97 -36.75
C LEU A 503 17.97 2.44 -38.05
N ALA A 504 18.46 3.52 -38.65
CA ALA A 504 17.90 4.05 -39.89
C ALA A 504 18.98 4.31 -40.95
N ASN A 505 18.68 4.00 -42.21
CA ASN A 505 19.45 4.43 -43.37
C ASN A 505 18.53 4.93 -44.49
N SER A 506 19.08 5.20 -45.68
CA SER A 506 18.29 5.69 -46.82
C SER A 506 17.32 4.66 -47.40
N LYS A 507 17.41 3.38 -47.01
CA LYS A 507 16.58 2.27 -47.52
C LYS A 507 15.44 1.91 -46.57
N GLY A 508 15.63 2.06 -45.26
CA GLY A 508 14.60 1.76 -44.27
C GLY A 508 15.00 2.01 -42.82
N VAL A 509 14.14 1.60 -41.90
CA VAL A 509 14.33 1.72 -40.44
C VAL A 509 13.98 0.43 -39.69
N LEU A 510 14.78 0.08 -38.68
CA LEU A 510 14.43 -0.89 -37.64
C LEU A 510 14.16 -0.14 -36.35
N LEU A 511 13.06 -0.47 -35.68
CA LEU A 511 12.70 0.09 -34.38
C LEU A 511 12.32 -1.03 -33.41
N ASP A 512 12.81 -0.95 -32.18
CA ASP A 512 12.41 -1.82 -31.07
C ASP A 512 12.52 -1.03 -29.76
N GLY A 513 11.42 -0.95 -29.01
CA GLY A 513 11.37 -0.24 -27.73
C GLY A 513 12.23 -0.86 -26.63
N ASN A 514 12.52 -2.16 -26.74
CA ASN A 514 13.33 -2.88 -25.76
C ASN A 514 14.82 -2.99 -26.16
N GLY A 515 15.18 -2.39 -27.31
CA GLY A 515 16.52 -2.46 -27.89
C GLY A 515 16.65 -3.57 -28.92
N LEU A 516 17.32 -3.26 -30.04
CA LEU A 516 17.56 -4.20 -31.12
C LEU A 516 18.70 -5.17 -30.77
N PRO A 517 18.54 -6.47 -31.04
CA PRO A 517 19.66 -7.41 -31.09
C PRO A 517 20.73 -6.92 -32.07
N LEU A 518 21.92 -6.63 -31.55
CA LEU A 518 23.07 -6.15 -32.33
C LEU A 518 23.81 -7.28 -33.06
N GLU A 519 23.48 -8.53 -32.79
CA GLU A 519 23.97 -9.65 -33.58
C GLU A 519 23.31 -9.63 -34.97
N GLN A 520 24.13 -9.65 -36.03
CA GLN A 520 23.66 -9.65 -37.43
C GLN A 520 22.75 -8.46 -37.79
N TRP A 521 22.90 -7.32 -37.10
CA TRP A 521 22.05 -6.13 -37.32
C TRP A 521 22.11 -5.60 -38.77
N ARG A 522 23.23 -5.81 -39.47
CA ARG A 522 23.42 -5.43 -40.87
C ARG A 522 22.55 -6.23 -41.83
N ASP A 523 22.40 -7.52 -41.59
CA ASP A 523 21.56 -8.41 -42.40
C ASP A 523 20.09 -8.04 -42.20
N ARG A 524 19.70 -7.82 -40.94
CA ARG A 524 18.35 -7.34 -40.59
C ARG A 524 18.02 -5.99 -41.22
N MET A 525 18.99 -5.07 -41.33
CA MET A 525 18.83 -3.79 -42.04
C MET A 525 18.74 -3.96 -43.56
N GLY A 526 19.26 -5.07 -44.12
CA GLY A 526 19.16 -5.42 -45.54
C GLY A 526 17.75 -5.83 -45.95
N ASP A 527 16.99 -6.44 -45.04
CA ASP A 527 15.65 -7.00 -45.29
C ASP A 527 14.50 -6.04 -44.96
N VAL A 528 14.80 -4.79 -44.57
CA VAL A 528 13.80 -3.80 -44.15
C VAL A 528 13.08 -3.17 -45.35
N SER A 529 11.76 -3.17 -45.30
CA SER A 529 10.87 -2.51 -46.28
C SER A 529 10.23 -1.23 -45.74
N GLU A 530 10.25 -1.01 -44.43
CA GLU A 530 9.61 0.12 -43.76
C GLU A 530 10.45 1.41 -43.90
N ARG A 531 9.80 2.50 -44.32
CA ARG A 531 10.46 3.79 -44.55
C ARG A 531 10.61 4.57 -43.26
N PHE A 532 11.78 5.19 -43.07
CA PHE A 532 12.01 6.10 -41.96
C PHE A 532 11.05 7.30 -41.99
N THR A 533 10.30 7.50 -40.91
CA THR A 533 9.50 8.70 -40.68
C THR A 533 9.75 9.23 -39.28
N VAL A 534 9.83 10.56 -39.14
CA VAL A 534 10.00 11.21 -37.83
C VAL A 534 8.78 10.94 -36.93
N ALA A 535 7.58 10.89 -37.52
CA ALA A 535 6.35 10.59 -36.81
C ALA A 535 6.31 9.17 -36.21
N GLY A 536 6.77 8.15 -36.95
CA GLY A 536 6.82 6.77 -36.44
C GLY A 536 7.79 6.59 -35.27
N LEU A 537 8.88 7.35 -35.28
CA LEU A 537 9.87 7.31 -34.21
C LEU A 537 9.41 8.10 -32.97
N ALA A 538 8.75 9.25 -33.16
CA ALA A 538 8.07 9.96 -32.08
C ALA A 538 6.95 9.12 -31.43
N ALA A 539 6.19 8.37 -32.22
CA ALA A 539 5.15 7.46 -31.72
C ALA A 539 5.74 6.31 -30.87
N LEU A 540 6.91 5.78 -31.24
CA LEU A 540 7.59 4.75 -30.47
C LEU A 540 8.12 5.27 -29.14
N VAL A 541 8.69 6.47 -29.14
CA VAL A 541 9.15 7.16 -27.92
C VAL A 541 7.98 7.40 -26.96
N GLN A 542 6.85 7.91 -27.46
CA GLN A 542 5.66 8.14 -26.65
C GLN A 542 5.06 6.83 -26.13
N ARG A 543 4.96 5.81 -26.99
CA ARG A 543 4.36 4.52 -26.63
C ARG A 543 5.16 3.75 -25.57
N ASN A 544 6.49 3.86 -25.59
CA ASN A 544 7.37 3.09 -24.72
C ASN A 544 7.98 3.92 -23.58
N HIS A 545 7.57 5.18 -23.42
CA HIS A 545 8.03 6.09 -22.35
C HIS A 545 9.57 6.12 -22.21
N ILE A 546 10.28 6.23 -23.33
CA ILE A 546 11.75 6.21 -23.35
C ILE A 546 12.30 7.51 -22.72
N ILE A 547 12.94 7.43 -21.54
CA ILE A 547 13.30 8.61 -20.73
C ILE A 547 14.68 9.18 -21.12
N ASN A 548 15.70 8.33 -21.28
CA ASN A 548 17.10 8.73 -21.51
C ASN A 548 17.51 8.64 -23.00
N GLN A 549 17.04 9.59 -23.81
CA GLN A 549 17.24 9.57 -25.27
C GLN A 549 18.53 10.27 -25.72
N CYS A 550 19.38 9.55 -26.45
CA CYS A 550 20.51 10.12 -27.18
C CYS A 550 20.33 9.94 -28.70
N TRP A 551 20.17 11.07 -29.39
CA TRP A 551 20.01 11.12 -30.85
C TRP A 551 21.36 11.28 -31.52
N LEU A 552 21.84 10.23 -32.19
CA LEU A 552 23.10 10.27 -32.94
C LEU A 552 22.82 10.23 -34.45
N ILE A 553 22.87 11.42 -35.06
CA ILE A 553 22.82 11.59 -36.51
C ILE A 553 24.26 11.56 -37.05
N VAL A 554 24.63 10.46 -37.69
CA VAL A 554 25.97 10.29 -38.26
C VAL A 554 25.93 10.64 -39.74
N ARG A 555 26.26 11.90 -40.06
CA ARG A 555 26.31 12.38 -41.45
C ARG A 555 27.76 12.47 -41.94
N LEU A 556 28.14 11.62 -42.89
CA LEU A 556 29.36 11.84 -43.68
C LEU A 556 29.16 13.11 -44.52
N ALA A 557 30.07 14.08 -44.36
CA ALA A 557 30.00 15.38 -44.97
C ALA A 557 29.82 15.30 -46.51
N LYS A 558 28.63 15.68 -46.97
CA LYS A 558 28.44 16.63 -48.07
C LYS A 558 27.01 17.18 -48.01
N THR A 559 26.93 18.50 -47.97
CA THR A 559 25.75 19.38 -48.17
C THR A 559 24.72 19.55 -47.04
N SER A 560 24.66 20.83 -46.60
CA SER A 560 23.59 21.63 -45.99
C SER A 560 23.05 21.31 -44.59
N ARG A 561 23.24 22.31 -43.72
CA ARG A 561 22.67 22.57 -42.39
C ARG A 561 21.27 21.99 -42.17
N ILE A 562 21.07 21.30 -41.05
CA ILE A 562 19.77 21.20 -40.36
C ILE A 562 20.08 21.30 -38.86
N ASN A 563 19.37 22.21 -38.20
CA ASN A 563 19.54 22.60 -36.80
C ASN A 563 19.33 21.42 -35.84
N THR A 564 20.08 21.45 -34.74
CA THR A 564 19.73 20.80 -33.47
C THR A 564 18.29 21.15 -33.08
N LEU A 565 17.42 20.14 -33.07
CA LEU A 565 16.07 20.21 -32.52
C LEU A 565 16.13 19.66 -31.09
N ASN A 566 16.44 20.55 -30.13
CA ASN A 566 15.97 20.39 -28.77
C ASN A 566 14.73 21.27 -28.65
N SER A 567 13.56 20.63 -28.71
CA SER A 567 12.26 21.17 -28.31
C SER A 567 11.43 20.03 -27.78
#